data_AF-A0A518B4N3-F1
#
_entry.id   AF-A0A518B4N3-F1
#
_cell.length_a   1.000
_cell.length_b   1.000
_cell.length_c   1.000
_cell.angle_alpha   90.00
_cell.angle_beta   90.00
_cell.angle_gamma   90.00
#
_symmetry.space_group_name_H-M   'P 1'
#
loop_
_entity.id
_entity.type
_entity.pdbx_description
1 polymer ?
#
loop_
_entity_poly.entity_id
_entity_poly.type
_entity_poly.pdbx_seq_one_letter_code
_entity_poly.pdbx_strand_id
1 'polypeptide(L)'
;MDYFSFRPVLFTGALFLFAAVAIGMLLAPLLLGWFLRPHNPSKEKGDIYECGEPTIGGSDAQFDIRFYVVALLFIVFDVEIAFFFPWAVVFGKATTLAKSTLSEGQRQHVSAALLGEADVEAVTPVAADAAGFLQRVALMDLLVFFGVVLVGFAYVWKRGDLDWVRAMARERAVKTAAGDGPPSGTKSPSLSV
;
A
#
# COMPACT_ATOMS: atom_id res chain seq x y z
N MET A 1 44.13 -12.90 0.66
CA MET A 1 43.02 -12.64 -0.29
C MET A 1 41.80 -12.42 0.58
N ASP A 2 41.71 -11.23 1.18
CA ASP A 2 40.87 -10.95 2.35
C ASP A 2 39.91 -9.80 2.06
N TYR A 3 39.20 -9.89 0.92
CA TYR A 3 38.30 -8.82 0.46
C TYR A 3 36.86 -8.97 0.99
N PHE A 4 36.53 -10.02 1.74
CA PHE A 4 35.16 -10.31 2.17
C PHE A 4 35.05 -10.57 3.69
N SER A 5 35.75 -9.78 4.49
CA SER A 5 35.44 -9.68 5.92
C SER A 5 34.17 -8.84 6.06
N PHE A 6 33.03 -9.46 6.39
CA PHE A 6 31.86 -8.72 6.85
C PHE A 6 32.29 -7.95 8.10
N ARG A 7 32.46 -6.64 7.96
CA ARG A 7 32.81 -5.74 9.07
C ARG A 7 31.49 -5.19 9.62
N PRO A 8 30.83 -5.88 10.57
CA PRO A 8 29.52 -5.49 11.07
C PRO A 8 29.50 -4.04 11.57
N VAL A 9 30.62 -3.56 12.11
CA VAL A 9 30.80 -2.18 12.55
C VAL A 9 30.69 -1.17 11.40
N LEU A 10 31.26 -1.46 10.23
CA LEU A 10 31.18 -0.56 9.07
C LEU A 10 29.79 -0.55 8.46
N PHE A 11 29.16 -1.73 8.34
CA PHE A 11 27.79 -1.83 7.82
C PHE A 11 26.80 -1.11 8.73
N THR A 12 26.89 -1.35 10.04
CA THR A 12 26.07 -0.67 11.04
C THR A 12 26.31 0.84 11.03
N GLY A 13 27.58 1.27 10.94
CA GLY A 13 27.95 2.68 10.82
C GLY A 13 27.38 3.34 9.55
N ALA A 14 27.42 2.66 8.41
CA ALA A 14 26.85 3.15 7.16
C ALA A 14 25.32 3.28 7.25
N LEU A 15 24.64 2.33 7.92
CA LEU A 15 23.19 2.39 8.14
C LEU A 15 22.81 3.58 9.03
N PHE A 16 23.55 3.81 10.13
CA PHE A 16 23.34 4.98 10.98
C PHE A 16 23.61 6.29 10.25
N LEU A 17 24.68 6.36 9.45
CA LEU A 17 24.98 7.53 8.65
C LEU A 17 23.87 7.80 7.63
N PHE A 18 23.41 6.77 6.92
CA PHE A 18 22.31 6.89 5.96
C PHE A 18 21.03 7.40 6.63
N ALA A 19 20.65 6.81 7.77
CA ALA A 19 19.49 7.25 8.54
C ALA A 19 19.65 8.70 9.03
N ALA A 20 20.84 9.06 9.54
CA ALA A 20 21.12 10.42 10.00
C ALA A 20 21.04 11.44 8.86
N VAL A 21 21.56 11.11 7.68
CA VAL A 21 21.45 11.97 6.49
C VAL A 21 19.99 12.08 6.04
N ALA A 22 19.23 10.99 6.01
CA ALA A 22 17.81 11.01 5.63
C ALA A 22 16.97 11.86 6.60
N ILE A 23 17.16 11.67 7.90
CA ILE A 23 16.52 12.48 8.95
C ILE A 23 16.97 13.94 8.82
N GLY A 24 18.26 14.16 8.58
CA GLY A 24 18.82 15.50 8.35
C GLY A 24 18.17 16.18 7.15
N MET A 25 18.01 15.48 6.03
CA MET A 25 17.36 16.03 4.83
C MET A 25 15.86 16.28 5.04
N LEU A 26 15.19 15.54 5.92
CA LEU A 26 13.80 15.79 6.30
C LEU A 26 13.68 16.99 7.25
N LEU A 27 14.52 17.06 8.29
CA LEU A 27 14.41 18.05 9.36
C LEU A 27 15.07 19.38 9.02
N ALA A 28 16.20 19.38 8.29
CA ALA A 28 16.91 20.61 7.93
C ALA A 28 16.03 21.66 7.23
N PRO A 29 15.23 21.34 6.19
CA PRO A 29 14.35 22.34 5.58
C PRO A 29 13.24 22.81 6.52
N LEU A 30 12.73 21.96 7.41
CA LEU A 30 11.73 22.33 8.40
C LEU A 30 12.31 23.28 9.47
N LEU A 31 13.51 22.98 9.98
CA LEU A 31 14.21 23.80 10.96
C LEU A 31 14.67 25.12 10.35
N LEU A 32 15.18 25.10 9.11
CA LEU A 32 15.56 26.30 8.38
C LEU A 32 14.33 27.17 8.09
N GLY A 33 13.23 26.56 7.64
CA GLY A 33 11.98 27.26 7.42
C GLY A 33 11.41 27.87 8.71
N TRP A 34 11.44 27.12 9.81
CA TRP A 34 11.04 27.62 11.13
C TRP A 34 11.93 28.78 11.61
N PHE A 35 13.26 28.69 11.41
CA PHE A 35 14.22 29.69 11.85
C PHE A 35 14.17 30.98 11.01
N LEU A 36 14.03 30.86 9.68
CA LEU A 36 13.97 32.02 8.77
C LEU A 36 12.59 32.69 8.75
N ARG A 37 11.51 31.98 9.11
CA ARG A 37 10.15 32.51 9.05
C ARG A 37 9.93 33.63 10.08
N PRO A 38 9.44 34.80 9.65
CA PRO A 38 9.00 35.84 10.58
C PRO A 38 7.83 35.35 11.44
N HIS A 39 8.02 35.40 12.77
CA HIS A 39 7.00 35.01 13.74
C HIS A 39 6.05 36.18 14.03
N ASN A 40 4.92 36.25 13.33
CA ASN A 40 3.88 37.27 13.52
C ASN A 40 2.50 36.63 13.75
N PRO A 41 2.24 36.07 14.95
CA PRO A 41 0.97 35.47 15.32
C PRO A 41 -0.10 36.56 15.52
N SER A 42 -1.30 36.31 15.00
CA SER A 42 -2.50 37.14 15.23
C SER A 42 -3.70 36.21 15.41
N LYS A 43 -4.74 36.67 16.12
CA LYS A 43 -5.96 35.87 16.38
C LYS A 43 -6.56 35.31 15.08
N GLU A 44 -6.81 36.21 14.13
CA GLU A 44 -7.31 35.91 12.77
C GLU A 44 -6.48 34.84 12.01
N LYS A 45 -5.15 34.77 12.22
CA LYS A 45 -4.29 33.77 11.53
C LYS A 45 -4.33 32.40 12.18
N GLY A 46 -4.76 32.33 13.45
CA GLY A 46 -4.94 31.09 14.21
C GLY A 46 -6.37 30.56 14.14
N ASP A 47 -7.31 31.35 13.61
CA ASP A 47 -8.70 30.96 13.46
C ASP A 47 -8.91 30.04 12.24
N ILE A 48 -9.95 29.19 12.31
CA ILE A 48 -10.31 28.27 11.24
C ILE A 48 -10.80 29.06 10.02
N TYR A 49 -10.33 28.71 8.83
CA TYR A 49 -10.77 29.36 7.60
C TYR A 49 -12.21 28.97 7.25
N GLU A 50 -13.10 29.97 7.27
CA GLU A 50 -14.53 29.83 6.92
C GLU A 50 -14.94 30.97 5.96
N CYS A 51 -14.16 31.19 4.89
CA CYS A 51 -14.43 32.23 3.88
C CYS A 51 -14.62 33.67 4.42
N GLY A 52 -14.10 33.97 5.62
CA GLY A 52 -14.19 35.28 6.27
C GLY A 52 -15.37 35.45 7.25
N GLU A 53 -16.18 34.42 7.44
CA GLU A 53 -17.22 34.36 8.49
C GLU A 53 -16.68 33.67 9.76
N PRO A 54 -17.25 33.94 10.95
CA PRO A 54 -16.99 33.12 12.12
C PRO A 54 -17.47 31.69 11.90
N THR A 55 -16.77 30.70 12.46
CA THR A 55 -17.22 29.31 12.43
C THR A 55 -18.50 29.16 13.26
N ILE A 56 -19.57 28.67 12.62
CA ILE A 56 -20.87 28.43 13.25
C ILE A 56 -21.19 26.94 13.12
N GLY A 57 -21.52 26.30 14.25
CA GLY A 57 -21.86 24.88 14.30
C GLY A 57 -20.77 24.02 14.93
N GLY A 58 -21.13 22.78 15.27
CA GLY A 58 -20.17 21.79 15.76
C GLY A 58 -19.31 21.22 14.63
N SER A 59 -18.09 20.80 14.95
CA SER A 59 -17.18 20.15 13.99
C SER A 59 -17.48 18.65 13.79
N ASP A 60 -18.61 18.17 14.31
CA ASP A 60 -19.02 16.78 14.26
C ASP A 60 -19.72 16.48 12.92
N ALA A 61 -18.94 16.20 11.88
CA ALA A 61 -19.44 15.75 10.59
C ALA A 61 -19.54 14.22 10.56
N GLN A 62 -20.70 13.69 10.14
CA GLN A 62 -20.84 12.27 9.83
C GLN A 62 -20.23 11.99 8.45
N PHE A 63 -19.10 11.28 8.44
CA PHE A 63 -18.46 10.84 7.21
C PHE A 63 -19.16 9.60 6.65
N ASP A 64 -19.18 9.48 5.32
CA ASP A 64 -19.76 8.32 4.64
C ASP A 64 -18.94 7.05 4.98
N ILE A 65 -19.62 5.94 5.28
CA ILE A 65 -19.00 4.64 5.58
C ILE A 65 -18.07 4.14 4.46
N ARG A 66 -18.20 4.66 3.25
CA ARG A 66 -17.36 4.26 2.10
C ARG A 66 -15.88 4.56 2.31
N PHE A 67 -15.53 5.59 3.07
CA PHE A 67 -14.13 5.83 3.46
C PHE A 67 -13.56 4.63 4.25
N TYR A 68 -14.38 4.04 5.12
CA TYR A 68 -14.02 2.82 5.84
C TYR A 68 -13.93 1.60 4.92
N VAL A 69 -14.85 1.43 3.96
CA VAL A 69 -14.80 0.31 3.00
C VAL A 69 -13.52 0.35 2.16
N VAL A 70 -13.13 1.53 1.66
CA VAL A 70 -11.88 1.70 0.91
C VAL A 70 -10.66 1.42 1.78
N ALA A 71 -10.64 1.90 3.02
CA ALA A 71 -9.55 1.62 3.96
C ALA A 71 -9.43 0.13 4.31
N LEU A 72 -10.56 -0.54 4.54
CA LEU A 72 -10.60 -1.99 4.80
C LEU A 72 -10.11 -2.77 3.57
N LEU A 73 -10.56 -2.39 2.37
CA LEU A 73 -10.11 -3.01 1.13
C LEU A 73 -8.60 -2.84 0.92
N PHE A 74 -8.06 -1.65 1.22
CA PHE A 74 -6.62 -1.39 1.19
C PHE A 74 -5.85 -2.31 2.15
N ILE A 75 -6.28 -2.43 3.40
CA ILE A 75 -5.62 -3.28 4.40
C ILE A 75 -5.63 -4.75 3.96
N VAL A 76 -6.77 -5.23 3.45
CA VAL A 76 -6.86 -6.59 2.91
C VAL A 76 -5.85 -6.74 1.77
N PHE A 77 -5.93 -5.93 0.71
CA PHE A 77 -5.00 -6.06 -0.41
C PHE A 77 -3.52 -5.91 -0.05
N ASP A 78 -3.17 -5.02 0.87
CA ASP A 78 -1.79 -4.81 1.33
C ASP A 78 -1.22 -6.08 1.98
N VAL A 79 -1.99 -6.68 2.88
CA VAL A 79 -1.63 -7.95 3.52
C VAL A 79 -1.58 -9.10 2.50
N GLU A 80 -2.50 -9.14 1.53
CA GLU A 80 -2.51 -10.16 0.48
C GLU A 80 -1.26 -10.07 -0.41
N ILE A 81 -0.76 -8.86 -0.73
CA ILE A 81 0.50 -8.69 -1.46
C ILE A 81 1.70 -9.14 -0.62
N ALA A 82 1.69 -8.90 0.69
CA ALA A 82 2.75 -9.41 1.57
C ALA A 82 2.82 -10.95 1.52
N PHE A 83 1.67 -11.62 1.38
CA PHE A 83 1.62 -13.07 1.17
C PHE A 83 2.17 -13.50 -0.18
N PHE A 84 2.35 -12.65 -1.20
CA PHE A 84 2.97 -13.10 -2.46
C PHE A 84 4.47 -13.39 -2.32
N PHE A 85 5.17 -12.76 -1.36
CA PHE A 85 6.63 -12.86 -1.27
C PHE A 85 7.15 -14.29 -1.04
N PRO A 86 6.62 -15.08 -0.08
CA PRO A 86 7.07 -16.46 0.12
C PRO A 86 6.93 -17.34 -1.15
N TRP A 87 5.78 -17.28 -1.82
CA TRP A 87 5.56 -18.03 -3.07
C TRP A 87 6.47 -17.53 -4.19
N ALA A 88 6.70 -16.22 -4.31
CA ALA A 88 7.62 -15.65 -5.30
C ALA A 88 9.05 -16.16 -5.10
N VAL A 89 9.52 -16.24 -3.85
CA VAL A 89 10.84 -16.80 -3.51
C VAL A 89 10.91 -18.28 -3.89
N VAL A 90 9.93 -19.09 -3.49
CA VAL A 90 9.87 -20.53 -3.81
C VAL A 90 9.83 -20.75 -5.33
N PHE A 91 8.95 -20.05 -6.04
CA PHE A 91 8.81 -20.15 -7.49
C PHE A 91 10.11 -19.77 -8.22
N GLY A 92 10.78 -18.69 -7.79
CA GLY A 92 12.04 -18.25 -8.38
C GLY A 92 13.18 -19.26 -8.20
N LYS A 93 13.30 -19.85 -7.01
CA LYS A 93 14.29 -20.92 -6.74
C LYS A 93 13.97 -22.20 -7.50
N ALA A 94 12.70 -22.63 -7.50
CA ALA A 94 12.24 -23.81 -8.23
C ALA A 94 12.49 -23.69 -9.75
N THR A 95 12.21 -22.52 -10.33
CA THR A 95 12.49 -22.23 -11.76
C THR A 95 13.97 -22.32 -12.08
N THR A 96 14.84 -21.91 -11.14
CA THR A 96 16.29 -22.02 -11.31
C THR A 96 16.72 -23.49 -11.28
N LEU A 97 16.23 -24.28 -10.32
CA LEU A 97 16.53 -25.70 -10.16
C LEU A 97 15.99 -26.58 -11.29
N ALA A 98 14.93 -26.16 -11.97
CA ALA A 98 14.36 -26.86 -13.12
C ALA A 98 15.26 -26.81 -14.38
N LYS A 99 16.24 -25.91 -14.43
CA LYS A 99 17.16 -25.82 -15.57
C LYS A 99 18.14 -27.00 -15.57
N SER A 100 18.26 -27.66 -16.72
CA SER A 100 19.19 -28.79 -16.92
C SER A 100 20.66 -28.38 -16.98
N THR A 101 20.96 -27.08 -17.12
CA THR A 101 22.31 -26.55 -17.31
C THR A 101 23.09 -26.31 -16.01
N LEU A 102 22.47 -26.52 -14.83
CA LEU A 102 23.16 -26.28 -13.56
C LEU A 102 24.15 -27.39 -13.24
N SER A 103 25.35 -27.00 -12.78
CA SER A 103 26.27 -27.94 -12.15
C SER A 103 25.70 -28.42 -10.81
N GLU A 104 26.19 -29.58 -10.35
CA GLU A 104 25.73 -30.21 -9.11
C GLU A 104 25.96 -29.30 -7.88
N GLY A 105 27.14 -28.68 -7.78
CA GLY A 105 27.44 -27.74 -6.70
C GLY A 105 26.56 -26.48 -6.72
N GLN A 106 26.23 -25.94 -7.91
CA GLN A 106 25.29 -24.82 -8.02
C GLN A 106 23.88 -25.22 -7.59
N ARG A 107 23.43 -26.41 -7.99
CA ARG A 107 22.13 -26.96 -7.64
C ARG A 107 22.02 -27.17 -6.13
N GLN A 108 23.06 -27.68 -5.49
CA GLN A 108 23.10 -27.88 -4.05
C GLN A 108 22.96 -26.55 -3.29
N HIS A 109 23.67 -25.52 -3.72
CA HIS A 109 23.58 -24.18 -3.12
C HIS A 109 22.17 -23.56 -3.25
N VAL A 110 21.54 -23.68 -4.43
CA VAL A 110 20.17 -23.18 -4.64
C VAL A 110 19.14 -24.02 -3.88
N SER A 111 19.37 -25.33 -3.74
CA SER A 111 18.52 -26.24 -2.95
C SER A 111 18.56 -25.88 -1.46
N ALA A 112 19.76 -25.64 -0.91
CA ALA A 112 19.93 -25.19 0.47
C ALA A 112 19.20 -23.86 0.73
N ALA A 113 19.35 -22.89 -0.20
CA ALA A 113 18.65 -21.61 -0.11
C ALA A 113 17.12 -21.73 -0.21
N LEU A 114 16.59 -22.70 -0.94
CA LEU A 114 15.15 -22.98 -1.02
C LEU A 114 14.62 -23.59 0.29
N LEU A 115 15.39 -24.49 0.90
CA LEU A 115 15.03 -25.18 2.14
C LEU A 115 15.32 -24.34 3.39
N GLY A 116 15.98 -23.19 3.25
CA GLY A 116 16.40 -22.36 4.37
C GLY A 116 17.52 -22.99 5.19
N GLU A 117 18.29 -23.91 4.61
CA GLU A 117 19.35 -24.64 5.29
C GLU A 117 20.69 -23.88 5.18
N ALA A 118 21.40 -23.78 6.31
CA ALA A 118 22.66 -23.04 6.38
C ALA A 118 23.86 -23.91 5.98
N ASP A 119 23.80 -25.20 6.27
CA ASP A 119 24.82 -26.16 5.88
C ASP A 119 24.50 -26.75 4.50
N VAL A 120 25.17 -26.23 3.47
CA VAL A 120 24.97 -26.66 2.07
C VAL A 120 25.38 -28.12 1.87
N GLU A 121 26.36 -28.62 2.63
CA GLU A 121 26.88 -29.99 2.47
C GLU A 121 25.89 -31.03 3.01
N ALA A 122 25.08 -30.66 4.01
CA ALA A 122 24.02 -31.50 4.55
C ALA A 122 22.81 -31.65 3.59
N VAL A 123 22.68 -30.79 2.58
CA VAL A 123 21.53 -30.76 1.68
C VAL A 123 21.75 -31.65 0.46
N THR A 124 20.85 -32.61 0.27
CA THR A 124 20.77 -33.36 -0.99
C THR A 124 20.21 -32.47 -2.11
N PRO A 125 20.86 -32.39 -3.29
CA PRO A 125 20.40 -31.56 -4.39
C PRO A 125 18.98 -31.92 -4.85
N VAL A 126 18.11 -30.91 -4.99
CA VAL A 126 16.73 -31.11 -5.47
C VAL A 126 16.75 -31.49 -6.95
N ALA A 127 16.06 -32.57 -7.29
CA ALA A 127 15.96 -33.08 -8.66
C ALA A 127 15.21 -32.08 -9.57
N ALA A 128 15.57 -32.03 -10.86
CA ALA A 128 15.04 -31.02 -11.78
C ALA A 128 13.54 -31.21 -12.07
N ASP A 129 13.09 -32.46 -12.12
CA ASP A 129 11.69 -32.86 -12.24
C ASP A 129 10.88 -32.46 -11.01
N ALA A 130 11.41 -32.71 -9.80
CA ALA A 130 10.80 -32.29 -8.55
C ALA A 130 10.70 -30.75 -8.47
N ALA A 131 11.76 -30.04 -8.86
CA ALA A 131 11.75 -28.58 -8.96
C ALA A 131 10.73 -28.06 -9.99
N GLY A 132 10.63 -28.71 -11.15
CA GLY A 132 9.63 -28.38 -12.16
C GLY A 132 8.19 -28.65 -11.70
N PHE A 133 7.97 -29.69 -10.89
CA PHE A 133 6.68 -29.94 -10.25
C PHE A 133 6.37 -28.85 -9.22
N LEU A 134 7.30 -28.56 -8.31
CA LEU A 134 7.15 -27.50 -7.30
C LEU A 134 6.87 -26.13 -7.94
N GLN A 135 7.54 -25.80 -9.04
CA GLN A 135 7.30 -24.57 -9.80
C GLN A 135 5.85 -24.47 -10.28
N ARG A 136 5.29 -25.57 -10.84
CA ARG A 136 3.89 -25.59 -11.29
C ARG A 136 2.91 -25.50 -10.12
N VAL A 137 3.19 -26.19 -9.02
CA VAL A 137 2.36 -26.12 -7.81
C VAL A 137 2.35 -24.71 -7.24
N ALA A 138 3.52 -24.10 -7.04
CA ALA A 138 3.63 -22.74 -6.53
C ALA A 138 2.89 -21.71 -7.42
N LEU A 139 2.95 -21.88 -8.74
CA LEU A 139 2.21 -21.04 -9.68
C LEU A 139 0.70 -21.26 -9.56
N MET A 140 0.24 -22.50 -9.47
CA MET A 140 -1.18 -22.83 -9.34
C MET A 140 -1.76 -22.34 -8.02
N ASP A 141 -1.04 -22.51 -6.92
CA ASP A 141 -1.42 -21.98 -5.61
C ASP A 141 -1.56 -20.46 -5.65
N LEU A 142 -0.62 -19.75 -6.29
CA LEU A 142 -0.70 -18.30 -6.47
C LEU A 142 -1.92 -17.89 -7.32
N LEU A 143 -2.24 -18.64 -8.37
CA LEU A 143 -3.42 -18.36 -9.21
C LEU A 143 -4.73 -18.60 -8.46
N VAL A 144 -4.81 -19.67 -7.66
CA VAL A 144 -5.98 -19.95 -6.82
C VAL A 144 -6.15 -18.87 -5.77
N PHE A 145 -5.07 -18.52 -5.07
CA PHE A 145 -5.04 -17.46 -4.07
C PHE A 145 -5.50 -16.12 -4.65
N PHE A 146 -4.89 -15.69 -5.76
CA PHE A 146 -5.28 -14.46 -6.47
C PHE A 146 -6.72 -14.52 -6.99
N GLY A 147 -7.17 -15.68 -7.48
CA GLY A 147 -8.53 -15.90 -7.94
C GLY A 147 -9.57 -15.68 -6.85
N VAL A 148 -9.32 -16.19 -5.63
CA VAL A 148 -10.19 -15.97 -4.46
C VAL A 148 -10.28 -14.48 -4.12
N VAL A 149 -9.16 -13.78 -4.09
CA VAL A 149 -9.12 -12.33 -3.83
C VAL A 149 -9.89 -11.56 -4.90
N LEU A 150 -9.70 -11.91 -6.17
CA LEU A 150 -10.36 -11.25 -7.30
C LEU A 150 -11.89 -11.42 -7.24
N VAL A 151 -12.38 -12.58 -6.78
CA VAL A 151 -13.80 -12.80 -6.53
C VAL A 151 -14.33 -11.89 -5.43
N GLY A 152 -13.60 -11.77 -4.31
CA GLY A 152 -13.96 -10.85 -3.23
C GLY A 152 -14.02 -9.39 -3.68
N PHE A 153 -13.02 -8.96 -4.45
CA PHE A 153 -12.99 -7.63 -5.06
C PHE A 153 -14.14 -7.40 -6.03
N ALA A 154 -14.37 -8.34 -6.96
CA ALA A 154 -15.46 -8.26 -7.93
C ALA A 154 -16.83 -8.21 -7.24
N TYR A 155 -16.99 -8.89 -6.11
CA TYR A 155 -18.20 -8.84 -5.30
C TYR A 155 -18.46 -7.43 -4.75
N VAL A 156 -17.46 -6.80 -4.11
CA VAL A 156 -17.57 -5.42 -3.58
C VAL A 156 -17.86 -4.43 -4.71
N TRP A 157 -17.18 -4.60 -5.85
CA TRP A 157 -17.40 -3.77 -7.03
C TRP A 157 -18.83 -3.91 -7.57
N LYS A 158 -19.32 -5.14 -7.74
CA LYS A 158 -20.68 -5.41 -8.22
C LYS A 158 -21.74 -4.84 -7.30
N ARG A 159 -21.53 -4.90 -5.98
CA ARG A 159 -22.45 -4.36 -4.98
C ARG A 159 -22.54 -2.83 -5.00
N GLY A 160 -21.51 -2.18 -5.55
CA GLY A 160 -21.45 -0.73 -5.74
C GLY A 160 -21.04 0.05 -4.49
N ASP A 161 -20.36 -0.62 -3.54
CA ASP A 161 -19.86 0.03 -2.32
C ASP A 161 -18.78 1.09 -2.63
N LEU A 162 -18.24 1.08 -3.84
CA LEU A 162 -17.23 2.01 -4.32
C LEU A 162 -17.83 3.22 -5.08
N ASP A 163 -19.15 3.29 -5.27
CA ASP A 163 -19.78 4.27 -6.17
C ASP A 163 -20.22 5.58 -5.51
N TRP A 164 -19.33 6.56 -5.43
CA TRP A 164 -19.56 7.87 -4.80
C TRP A 164 -20.80 8.63 -5.30
N VAL A 165 -21.12 8.56 -6.60
CA VAL A 165 -22.22 9.33 -7.22
C VAL A 165 -23.60 8.89 -6.72
N ARG A 166 -23.78 7.58 -6.46
CA ARG A 166 -25.08 7.03 -6.03
C ARG A 166 -25.43 7.37 -4.58
N ALA A 167 -24.44 7.60 -3.69
CA ALA A 167 -24.70 8.11 -2.34
C ALA A 167 -25.31 9.50 -2.41
N MET A 168 -24.63 10.41 -3.10
CA MET A 168 -25.02 11.81 -3.19
C MET A 168 -26.42 11.96 -3.77
N ALA A 169 -26.77 11.14 -4.78
CA ALA A 169 -28.10 11.14 -5.38
C ALA A 169 -29.19 10.65 -4.40
N ARG A 170 -28.91 9.61 -3.59
CA ARG A 170 -29.86 9.06 -2.61
C ARG A 170 -30.03 10.00 -1.41
N GLU A 171 -28.95 10.60 -0.92
CA GLU A 171 -29.00 11.62 0.14
C GLU A 171 -29.79 12.85 -0.32
N ARG A 172 -29.57 13.32 -1.56
CA ARG A 172 -30.32 14.42 -2.16
C ARG A 172 -31.80 14.07 -2.32
N ALA A 173 -32.12 12.84 -2.73
CA ALA A 173 -33.50 12.39 -2.84
C ALA A 173 -34.22 12.31 -1.48
N VAL A 174 -33.52 11.86 -0.42
CA VAL A 174 -34.05 11.82 0.95
C VAL A 174 -34.29 13.23 1.49
N LYS A 175 -33.35 14.16 1.32
CA LYS A 175 -33.51 15.58 1.70
C LYS A 175 -34.67 16.25 0.97
N THR A 176 -34.83 15.99 -0.33
CA THR A 176 -35.97 16.51 -1.11
C THR A 176 -37.31 15.91 -0.64
N ALA A 177 -37.36 14.62 -0.32
CA ALA A 177 -38.57 13.95 0.18
C ALA A 177 -38.94 14.37 1.62
N ALA A 178 -37.96 14.76 2.43
CA ALA A 178 -38.15 15.30 3.78
C ALA A 178 -38.63 16.76 3.79
N GLY A 179 -38.72 17.42 2.62
CA GLY A 179 -39.16 18.82 2.51
C GLY A 179 -38.04 19.86 2.67
N ASP A 180 -36.81 19.44 2.97
CA ASP A 180 -35.63 20.31 3.17
C ASP A 180 -34.83 20.53 1.87
N GLY A 181 -35.48 20.39 0.71
CA GLY A 181 -34.88 20.68 -0.59
C GLY A 181 -34.68 22.19 -0.79
N PRO A 182 -33.65 22.63 -1.54
CA PRO A 182 -33.52 24.06 -1.89
C PRO A 182 -34.82 24.52 -2.56
N PRO A 183 -35.33 25.73 -2.24
CA PRO A 183 -36.60 26.21 -2.77
C PRO A 183 -36.58 26.09 -4.28
N SER A 184 -37.64 25.48 -4.86
CA SER A 184 -37.74 25.29 -6.30
C SER A 184 -37.51 26.64 -6.97
N GLY A 185 -36.38 26.78 -7.64
CA GLY A 185 -35.99 28.02 -8.28
C GLY A 185 -37.12 28.48 -9.19
N THR A 186 -37.73 29.61 -8.83
CA THR A 186 -38.42 30.46 -9.79
C THR A 186 -37.45 30.65 -10.95
N LYS A 187 -37.88 30.29 -12.17
CA LYS A 187 -37.09 30.47 -13.38
C LYS A 187 -36.42 31.85 -13.34
N SER A 188 -35.09 31.89 -13.29
CA SER A 188 -34.36 33.15 -13.43
C SER A 188 -34.77 33.76 -14.77
N PRO A 189 -35.23 35.02 -14.81
CA PRO A 189 -35.51 35.67 -16.08
C PRO A 189 -34.21 35.69 -16.87
N SER A 190 -34.27 35.24 -18.12
CA SER A 190 -33.16 35.31 -19.06
C SER A 190 -32.72 36.76 -19.16
N LEU A 191 -31.60 37.10 -18.53
CA LEU A 191 -30.91 38.36 -18.81
C LEU A 191 -30.25 38.21 -20.17
N SER A 192 -30.98 38.61 -21.21
CA SER A 192 -30.43 39.00 -22.49
C SER A 192 -29.78 40.37 -22.32
N VAL A 193 -28.45 40.40 -22.28
CA VAL A 193 -27.60 41.52 -22.70
C VAL A 193 -26.46 40.93 -23.51
#